data_AF-A0A7Y2JRB6-F1
#
_entry.id   AF-A0A7Y2JRB6-F1
#
_cell.length_a   1.000
_cell.length_b   1.000
_cell.length_c   1.000
_cell.angle_alpha   90.00
_cell.angle_beta   90.00
_cell.angle_gamma   90.00
#
_symmetry.space_group_name_H-M   'P 1'
#
loop_
_entity.id
_entity.type
_entity.pdbx_description
1 polymer ?
#
loop_
_entity_poly.entity_id
_entity_poly.type
_entity_poly.pdbx_seq_one_letter_code
_entity_poly.pdbx_strand_id
1 'polypeptide(L)'
;MQPELIRQLLFLERRDRETRARLVADGSLFEGYAPAMERVHLENAGELEAVLDAEGGWPKRSKVGLDGCRAAWVVAQHAISRPAFQRRCLALLRDAVARGDAPAVHVAYLEDRIRFNEGRPQIYGTCLDRDESGRLSPGQLEDQEQV
;
A
#
# COMPACT_ATOMS: atom_id res chain seq x y z
N MET A 1 16.04 7.26 15.79
CA MET A 1 15.11 7.74 14.76
C MET A 1 15.86 8.57 13.73
N GLN A 2 15.40 8.59 12.47
CA GLN A 2 16.00 9.34 11.35
C GLN A 2 14.99 10.41 10.86
N PRO A 3 15.12 11.67 11.31
CA PRO A 3 14.12 12.71 11.04
C PRO A 3 13.90 13.00 9.55
N GLU A 4 14.96 12.98 8.75
CA GLU A 4 14.91 13.26 7.31
C GLU A 4 14.12 12.18 6.58
N LEU A 5 14.36 10.91 6.90
CA LEU A 5 13.62 9.79 6.33
C LEU A 5 12.13 9.83 6.74
N ILE A 6 11.84 10.17 7.99
CA ILE A 6 10.45 10.35 8.46
C ILE A 6 9.76 11.44 7.65
N ARG A 7 10.40 12.61 7.50
CA ARG A 7 9.86 13.73 6.72
C ARG A 7 9.61 13.34 5.27
N GLN A 8 10.52 12.58 4.67
CA GLN A 8 10.37 12.09 3.30
C GLN A 8 9.15 11.15 3.17
N LEU A 9 9.03 10.14 4.02
CA LEU A 9 7.90 9.20 3.96
C LEU A 9 6.55 9.92 4.17
N LEU A 10 6.47 10.80 5.17
CA LEU A 10 5.27 11.60 5.41
C LEU A 10 4.94 12.57 4.28
N PHE A 11 5.95 13.06 3.55
CA PHE A 11 5.76 13.88 2.36
C PHE A 11 5.08 13.09 1.23
N LEU A 12 5.50 11.85 0.99
CA LEU A 12 4.88 10.98 -0.02
C LEU A 12 3.40 10.74 0.29
N GLU A 13 3.08 10.35 1.54
CA GLU A 13 1.70 10.14 1.96
C GLU A 13 0.88 11.44 1.84
N ARG A 14 1.46 12.58 2.20
CA ARG A 14 0.76 13.86 2.09
C ARG A 14 0.42 14.20 0.64
N ARG A 15 1.36 14.04 -0.30
CA ARG A 15 1.12 14.27 -1.74
C ARG A 15 0.00 13.41 -2.28
N ASP A 16 -0.02 12.13 -1.88
CA ASP A 16 -1.08 11.19 -2.21
C ASP A 16 -2.44 11.70 -1.73
N ARG A 17 -2.54 12.01 -0.43
CA ARG A 17 -3.78 12.48 0.20
C ARG A 17 -4.27 13.81 -0.38
N GLU A 18 -3.38 14.78 -0.61
CA GLU A 18 -3.72 16.09 -1.20
C GLU A 18 -4.22 15.94 -2.63
N THR A 19 -3.56 15.10 -3.44
CA THR A 19 -4.02 14.80 -4.80
C THR A 19 -5.40 14.17 -4.78
N ARG A 20 -5.60 13.15 -3.93
CA ARG A 20 -6.91 12.51 -3.77
C ARG A 20 -7.98 13.50 -3.34
N ALA A 21 -7.72 14.36 -2.36
CA ALA A 21 -8.67 15.35 -1.87
C ALA A 21 -9.09 16.34 -2.96
N ARG A 22 -8.14 16.81 -3.78
CA ARG A 22 -8.44 17.67 -4.93
C ARG A 22 -9.34 16.98 -5.96
N LEU A 23 -9.03 15.73 -6.31
CA LEU A 23 -9.80 14.95 -7.28
C LEU A 23 -11.20 14.56 -6.77
N VAL A 24 -11.38 14.42 -5.45
CA VAL A 24 -12.71 14.28 -4.84
C VAL A 24 -13.49 15.58 -5.01
N ALA A 25 -12.86 16.72 -4.72
CA ALA A 25 -13.53 18.02 -4.75
C ALA A 25 -13.96 18.44 -6.17
N ASP A 26 -13.18 18.07 -7.20
CA ASP A 26 -13.53 18.33 -8.61
C ASP A 26 -14.35 17.21 -9.27
N GLY A 27 -14.59 16.09 -8.57
CA GLY A 27 -15.39 14.96 -9.02
C GLY A 27 -14.67 13.96 -9.93
N SER A 28 -13.47 14.29 -10.41
CA SER A 28 -12.74 13.45 -11.38
C SER A 28 -12.26 12.11 -10.82
N LEU A 29 -12.23 11.94 -9.49
CA LEU A 29 -11.86 10.67 -8.87
C LEU A 29 -12.86 9.53 -9.17
N PHE A 30 -14.10 9.85 -9.52
CA PHE A 30 -15.16 8.85 -9.70
C PHE A 30 -15.30 8.35 -11.14
N GLU A 31 -14.51 8.89 -12.07
CA GLU A 31 -14.53 8.53 -13.50
C GLU A 31 -13.51 7.42 -13.84
N GLY A 32 -13.18 6.58 -12.86
CA GLY A 32 -12.14 5.57 -12.94
C GLY A 32 -10.82 6.04 -12.33
N TYR A 33 -9.70 5.49 -12.82
CA TYR A 33 -8.40 5.83 -12.26
C TYR A 33 -7.86 7.13 -12.88
N ALA A 34 -8.10 8.24 -12.19
CA ALA A 34 -7.72 9.56 -12.66
C ALA A 34 -6.20 9.64 -13.00
N PRO A 35 -5.80 10.15 -14.19
CA PRO A 35 -4.39 10.23 -14.58
C PRO A 35 -3.51 11.00 -13.60
N ALA A 36 -4.05 12.00 -12.92
CA ALA A 36 -3.33 12.73 -11.88
C ALA A 36 -3.05 11.88 -10.63
N MET A 37 -3.97 10.97 -10.29
CA MET A 37 -3.78 10.02 -9.20
C MET A 37 -2.74 8.96 -9.57
N GLU A 38 -2.83 8.44 -10.80
CA GLU A 38 -1.83 7.49 -11.28
C GLU A 38 -0.42 8.08 -11.28
N ARG A 39 -0.27 9.32 -11.75
CA ARG A 39 1.01 10.01 -11.73
C ARG A 39 1.59 10.13 -10.32
N VAL A 40 0.81 10.56 -9.32
CA VAL A 40 1.33 10.70 -7.95
C VAL A 40 1.70 9.34 -7.35
N HIS A 41 0.92 8.28 -7.63
CA HIS A 41 1.24 6.93 -7.19
C HIS A 41 2.55 6.41 -7.80
N LEU A 42 2.77 6.65 -9.11
CA LEU A 42 4.00 6.25 -9.80
C LEU A 42 5.23 6.99 -9.26
N GLU A 43 5.12 8.30 -9.08
CA GLU A 43 6.19 9.14 -8.50
C GLU A 43 6.53 8.69 -7.08
N ASN A 44 5.52 8.55 -6.22
CA ASN A 44 5.70 8.08 -4.85
C ASN A 44 6.31 6.68 -4.79
N ALA A 45 5.90 5.76 -5.68
CA ALA A 45 6.48 4.43 -5.76
C ALA A 45 7.97 4.47 -6.14
N GLY A 46 8.37 5.35 -7.06
CA GLY A 46 9.78 5.57 -7.40
C GLY A 46 10.61 6.09 -6.23
N GLU A 47 10.07 7.05 -5.48
CA GLU A 47 10.75 7.57 -4.28
C GLU A 47 10.83 6.54 -3.15
N LEU A 48 9.76 5.75 -2.92
CA LEU A 48 9.80 4.66 -1.95
C LEU A 48 10.81 3.59 -2.37
N GLU A 49 10.90 3.25 -3.65
CA GLU A 49 11.88 2.28 -4.15
C GLU A 49 13.31 2.72 -3.83
N ALA A 50 13.64 3.99 -4.07
CA ALA A 50 14.95 4.56 -3.69
C ALA A 50 15.21 4.49 -2.18
N VAL A 51 14.17 4.74 -1.35
CA VAL A 51 14.27 4.57 0.10
C VAL A 51 14.55 3.11 0.49
N LEU A 52 13.84 2.15 -0.10
CA LEU A 52 14.02 0.73 0.17
C LEU A 52 15.44 0.26 -0.19
N ASP A 53 15.98 0.76 -1.29
CA ASP A 53 17.33 0.44 -1.75
C ASP A 53 18.40 1.06 -0.83
N ALA A 54 18.22 2.32 -0.43
CA ALA A 54 19.14 3.01 0.48
C ALA A 54 19.16 2.40 1.89
N GLU A 55 17.99 1.96 2.39
CA GLU A 55 17.87 1.32 3.69
C GLU A 55 18.22 -0.18 3.67
N GLY A 56 18.39 -0.77 2.47
CA GLY A 56 18.61 -2.20 2.29
C GLY A 56 17.43 -3.07 2.74
N GLY A 57 16.22 -2.52 2.72
CA GLY A 57 15.01 -3.21 3.18
C GLY A 57 13.88 -2.25 3.56
N TRP A 58 12.86 -2.79 4.23
CA TRP A 58 11.72 -1.99 4.68
C TRP A 58 12.14 -1.00 5.80
N PRO A 59 11.65 0.25 5.82
CA PRO A 59 11.97 1.22 6.86
C PRO A 59 11.52 0.71 8.23
N LYS A 60 12.50 0.54 9.14
CA LYS A 60 12.27 -0.04 10.46
C LYS A 60 11.52 0.92 11.37
N ARG A 61 10.57 0.43 12.15
CA ARG A 61 9.85 1.20 13.19
C ARG A 61 10.78 1.95 14.14
N SER A 62 11.92 1.35 14.51
CA SER A 62 12.92 2.01 15.37
C SER A 62 13.57 3.25 14.74
N LYS A 63 13.60 3.33 13.41
CA LYS A 63 14.12 4.47 12.65
C LYS A 63 13.03 5.50 12.35
N VAL A 64 11.84 5.04 11.93
CA VAL A 64 10.82 5.92 11.36
C VAL A 64 9.52 6.05 12.17
N GLY A 65 9.42 5.36 13.31
CA GLY A 65 8.20 5.32 14.11
C GLY A 65 7.04 4.61 13.39
N LEU A 66 5.87 4.60 14.04
CA LEU A 66 4.67 4.00 13.44
C LEU A 66 4.16 4.81 12.25
N ASP A 67 4.24 6.14 12.32
CA ASP A 67 3.77 7.03 11.26
C ASP A 67 4.59 6.83 9.98
N GLY A 68 5.91 6.74 10.08
CA GLY A 68 6.76 6.45 8.92
C GLY A 68 6.52 5.06 8.34
N CYS A 69 6.33 4.04 9.18
CA CYS A 69 5.95 2.70 8.71
C CYS A 69 4.61 2.70 7.97
N ARG A 70 3.63 3.46 8.48
CA ARG A 70 2.32 3.62 7.86
C ARG A 70 2.44 4.36 6.52
N ALA A 71 3.19 5.46 6.46
CA ALA A 71 3.37 6.23 5.24
C ALA A 71 4.05 5.40 4.13
N ALA A 72 5.10 4.65 4.45
CA ALA A 72 5.72 3.71 3.51
C ALA A 72 4.73 2.65 3.00
N TRP A 73 3.89 2.12 3.90
CA TRP A 73 2.88 1.13 3.55
C TRP A 73 1.76 1.72 2.66
N VAL A 74 1.29 2.95 2.91
CA VAL A 74 0.31 3.61 2.04
C VAL A 74 0.82 3.72 0.61
N VAL A 75 2.08 4.14 0.44
CA VAL A 75 2.70 4.26 -0.89
C VAL A 75 2.78 2.89 -1.58
N ALA A 76 3.19 1.84 -0.86
CA ALA A 76 3.21 0.48 -1.41
C ALA A 76 1.81 -0.02 -1.79
N GLN A 77 0.78 0.28 -0.98
CA GLN A 77 -0.61 -0.08 -1.26
C GLN A 77 -1.16 0.57 -2.53
N HIS A 78 -0.77 1.82 -2.78
CA HIS A 78 -1.27 2.61 -3.88
C HIS A 78 -0.47 2.44 -5.18
N ALA A 79 0.66 1.74 -5.15
CA ALA A 79 1.48 1.44 -6.33
C ALA A 79 0.86 0.37 -7.26
N ILE A 80 -0.46 0.40 -7.48
CA ILE A 80 -1.22 -0.59 -8.25
C ILE A 80 -0.79 -0.69 -9.72
N SER A 81 -0.27 0.39 -10.29
CA SER A 81 0.32 0.40 -11.64
C SER A 81 1.72 -0.24 -11.70
N ARG A 82 2.28 -0.70 -10.57
CA ARG A 82 3.57 -1.38 -10.48
C ARG A 82 3.48 -2.73 -9.72
N PRO A 83 2.80 -3.75 -10.26
CA PRO A 83 2.58 -5.02 -9.54
C PRO A 83 3.86 -5.72 -9.07
N ALA A 84 4.92 -5.71 -9.88
CA ALA A 84 6.21 -6.28 -9.49
C ALA A 84 6.82 -5.56 -8.27
N PHE A 85 6.67 -4.23 -8.20
CA PHE A 85 7.10 -3.44 -7.06
C PHE A 85 6.27 -3.75 -5.81
N GLN A 86 4.94 -3.88 -5.93
CA GLN A 86 4.10 -4.28 -4.80
C GLN A 86 4.50 -5.64 -4.22
N ARG A 87 4.79 -6.64 -5.06
CA ARG A 87 5.28 -7.94 -4.59
C ARG A 87 6.64 -7.84 -3.89
N ARG A 88 7.55 -7.01 -4.41
CA ARG A 88 8.82 -6.70 -3.74
C ARG A 88 8.60 -6.06 -2.37
N CYS A 89 7.73 -5.05 -2.29
CA CYS A 89 7.36 -4.42 -1.02
C CYS A 89 6.77 -5.43 -0.03
N LEU A 90 5.90 -6.34 -0.48
CA LEU A 90 5.31 -7.38 0.37
C LEU A 90 6.39 -8.29 0.95
N ALA A 91 7.36 -8.73 0.15
CA ALA A 91 8.47 -9.56 0.63
C ALA A 91 9.30 -8.83 1.72
N LEU A 92 9.71 -7.59 1.44
CA LEU A 92 10.48 -6.78 2.40
C LEU A 92 9.70 -6.48 3.68
N LEU A 93 8.40 -6.25 3.56
CA LEU A 93 7.51 -5.97 4.68
C LEU A 93 7.31 -7.22 5.56
N ARG A 94 7.14 -8.41 4.97
CA ARG A 94 7.10 -9.69 5.72
C ARG A 94 8.37 -9.90 6.54
N ASP A 95 9.52 -9.67 5.93
CA ASP A 95 10.82 -9.75 6.61
C ASP A 95 10.91 -8.77 7.79
N ALA A 96 10.40 -7.55 7.62
CA ALA A 96 10.39 -6.55 8.68
C ALA A 96 9.41 -6.91 9.81
N VAL A 97 8.23 -7.43 9.49
CA VAL A 97 7.26 -7.93 10.49
C VAL A 97 7.87 -9.08 11.29
N ALA A 98 8.54 -10.04 10.65
CA ALA A 98 9.20 -11.16 11.33
C ALA A 98 10.27 -10.69 12.33
N ARG A 99 10.88 -9.52 12.10
CA ARG A 99 11.85 -8.89 13.01
C ARG A 99 11.21 -7.92 14.03
N GLY A 100 9.89 -7.74 14.02
CA GLY A 100 9.19 -6.77 14.87
C GLY A 100 9.38 -5.30 14.44
N ASP A 101 9.89 -5.07 13.23
CA ASP A 101 10.21 -3.75 12.68
C ASP A 101 9.02 -3.10 11.95
N ALA A 102 7.90 -3.80 11.77
CA ALA A 102 6.68 -3.27 11.14
C ALA A 102 5.40 -3.94 11.69
N PRO A 103 4.23 -3.28 11.61
CA PRO A 103 2.95 -3.89 11.99
C PRO A 103 2.52 -5.03 11.06
N ALA A 104 2.15 -6.19 11.62
CA ALA A 104 1.69 -7.35 10.85
C ALA A 104 0.45 -7.07 9.98
N VAL A 105 -0.44 -6.18 10.45
CA VAL A 105 -1.63 -5.75 9.69
C VAL A 105 -1.28 -5.17 8.31
N HIS A 106 -0.11 -4.54 8.16
CA HIS A 106 0.32 -4.00 6.87
C HIS A 106 0.54 -5.11 5.82
N VAL A 107 1.03 -6.28 6.24
CA VAL A 107 1.19 -7.46 5.36
C VAL A 107 -0.17 -7.94 4.89
N ALA A 108 -1.12 -8.11 5.81
CA ALA A 108 -2.46 -8.63 5.49
C ALA A 108 -3.16 -7.80 4.41
N TYR A 109 -3.15 -6.47 4.56
CA TYR A 109 -3.75 -5.57 3.59
C TYR A 109 -3.01 -5.50 2.24
N LEU A 110 -1.67 -5.55 2.26
CA LEU A 110 -0.89 -5.48 1.02
C LEU A 110 -0.99 -6.78 0.22
N GLU A 111 -1.01 -7.91 0.91
CA GLU A 111 -1.19 -9.22 0.29
C GLU A 111 -2.58 -9.35 -0.35
N ASP A 112 -3.63 -9.02 0.39
CA ASP A 112 -4.98 -9.06 -0.15
C ASP A 112 -5.15 -8.08 -1.31
N ARG A 113 -4.55 -6.88 -1.24
CA ARG A 113 -4.59 -5.92 -2.36
C ARG A 113 -3.96 -6.50 -3.62
N ILE A 114 -2.79 -7.14 -3.50
CA ILE A 114 -2.10 -7.78 -4.62
C ILE A 114 -2.97 -8.91 -5.17
N ARG A 115 -3.48 -9.80 -4.32
CA ARG A 115 -4.34 -10.92 -4.72
C ARG A 115 -5.60 -10.44 -5.40
N PHE A 116 -6.29 -9.45 -4.83
CA PHE A 116 -7.49 -8.86 -5.39
C PHE A 116 -7.24 -8.28 -6.79
N ASN A 117 -6.18 -7.49 -6.97
CA ASN A 117 -5.83 -6.92 -8.27
C ASN A 117 -5.37 -7.99 -9.29
N GLU A 118 -4.89 -9.14 -8.82
CA GLU A 118 -4.53 -10.31 -9.65
C GLU A 118 -5.72 -11.24 -9.93
N GLY A 119 -6.93 -10.93 -9.44
CA GLY A 119 -8.10 -11.81 -9.55
C GLY A 119 -7.98 -13.10 -8.75
N ARG A 120 -7.12 -13.13 -7.74
CA ARG A 120 -6.91 -14.28 -6.84
C ARG A 120 -7.71 -14.12 -5.56
N PRO A 121 -8.10 -15.24 -4.91
CA PRO A 121 -8.74 -15.19 -3.61
C PRO A 121 -7.87 -14.49 -2.57
N GLN A 122 -8.50 -13.67 -1.74
CA GLN A 122 -7.90 -12.97 -0.60
C GLN A 122 -7.68 -13.93 0.56
N ILE A 123 -6.68 -13.68 1.40
CA ILE A 123 -6.45 -14.48 2.61
C ILE A 123 -7.22 -13.88 3.79
N TYR A 124 -7.18 -12.55 3.93
CA TYR A 124 -7.67 -11.85 5.12
C TYR A 124 -8.99 -11.10 4.88
N GLY A 125 -9.46 -11.01 3.64
CA GLY A 125 -10.72 -10.36 3.27
C GLY A 125 -10.73 -8.83 3.44
N THR A 126 -9.57 -8.18 3.35
CA THR A 126 -9.43 -6.73 3.58
C THR A 126 -9.85 -5.85 2.41
N CYS A 127 -10.01 -6.40 1.20
CA CYS A 127 -10.53 -5.71 0.03
C CYS A 127 -12.01 -6.04 -0.15
N LEU A 128 -12.82 -4.98 -0.17
CA LEU A 128 -14.25 -5.07 -0.44
C LEU A 128 -14.53 -4.73 -1.91
N ASP A 129 -15.47 -5.44 -2.51
CA ASP A 129 -16.04 -5.15 -3.82
C ASP A 129 -17.56 -5.25 -3.77
N ARG A 130 -18.25 -4.82 -4.82
CA ARG A 130 -19.69 -5.04 -4.96
C ARG A 130 -19.94 -6.46 -5.43
N ASP A 131 -20.72 -7.22 -4.66
CA ASP A 131 -21.23 -8.52 -5.08
C ASP A 131 -22.29 -8.41 -6.18
N GLU A 132 -22.77 -9.55 -6.66
CA GLU A 132 -23.84 -9.65 -7.68
C GLU A 132 -25.15 -8.96 -7.25
N SER A 133 -25.36 -8.75 -5.94
CA SER A 133 -26.51 -8.05 -5.37
C SER A 133 -26.28 -6.54 -5.17
N GLY A 134 -25.09 -6.05 -5.54
CA GLY A 134 -24.66 -4.66 -5.40
C GLY A 134 -24.23 -4.26 -3.99
N ARG A 135 -24.17 -5.21 -3.04
CA ARG A 135 -23.71 -4.96 -1.66
C ARG A 135 -22.19 -5.01 -1.58
N LEU A 136 -21.61 -4.22 -0.69
CA LEU A 136 -20.17 -4.32 -0.40
C LEU A 136 -19.91 -5.60 0.40
N SER A 137 -19.17 -6.54 -0.18
CA SER A 137 -18.68 -7.74 0.47
C SER A 137 -17.17 -7.86 0.24
N PRO A 138 -16.42 -8.61 1.07
CA PRO A 138 -15.10 -9.06 0.67
C PRO A 138 -15.19 -9.76 -0.69
N GLY A 139 -14.20 -9.55 -1.56
CA GLY A 139 -14.00 -10.42 -2.73
C GLY A 139 -13.76 -11.88 -2.30
N GLN A 140 -13.64 -12.80 -3.26
CA GLN A 140 -13.46 -14.23 -2.97
C GLN A 140 -12.36 -14.48 -1.92
N LEU A 141 -12.68 -15.25 -0.89
CA LEU A 141 -11.72 -15.67 0.13
C LEU A 141 -11.09 -17.00 -0.27
N GLU A 142 -9.81 -17.16 0.03
CA GLU A 142 -9.14 -18.46 -0.01
C GLU A 142 -9.78 -19.35 1.06
N ASP A 143 -10.21 -20.55 0.67
CA ASP A 143 -10.91 -21.47 1.57
C ASP A 143 -9.95 -21.94 2.68
N GLN A 144 -10.38 -21.82 3.93
CA GLN A 144 -9.51 -22.01 5.10
C GLN A 144 -9.19 -23.47 5.42
N GLU A 145 -9.67 -24.45 4.63
CA GLU A 145 -9.35 -25.87 4.81
C GLU A 145 -7.91 -26.24 4.40
N GLN A 146 -7.07 -25.29 3.93
CA GLN A 146 -5.68 -25.55 3.55
C GLN A 146 -4.64 -24.53 4.05
N VAL A 147 -4.80 -23.98 5.26
CA VAL A 147 -3.74 -23.19 5.94
C VAL A 147 -3.17 -23.93 7.14
#